data_AF-A0A7C3Y229-F1
#
_entry.id   AF-A0A7C3Y229-F1
#
_cell.length_a   1.000
_cell.length_b   1.000
_cell.length_c   1.000
_cell.angle_alpha   90.00
_cell.angle_beta   90.00
_cell.angle_gamma   90.00
#
_symmetry.space_group_name_H-M   'P 1'
#
loop_
_entity.id
_entity.type
_entity.pdbx_description
1 polymer ?
#
loop_
_entity_poly.entity_id
_entity_poly.type
_entity_poly.pdbx_seq_one_letter_code
_entity_poly.pdbx_strand_id
1 'polypeptide(L)'
;MINNLKQFGRLILILLILIILPTTTYFVMESSGNSIISPSKEKVVYDLPYPGILPDHPLYFLKIIRDRVNEFLIRDDLKKAQTYLVYSDKRVSMALALAKKGKNQAAISSFSKGEKYFEKIPALLKKSKNQGNQAPSSFLEVLKLANAKHQEIIGELIKTMPEGFQNQLNQLLELNLKIKKELETLP
;
A
#
# COMPACT_ATOMS: atom_id res chain seq x y z
N MET A 1 -52.66 15.52 10.99
CA MET A 1 -51.23 15.55 11.39
C MET A 1 -50.38 14.39 10.84
N ILE A 2 -50.95 13.22 10.52
CA ILE A 2 -50.20 12.01 10.10
C ILE A 2 -49.61 12.09 8.67
N ASN A 3 -50.19 12.90 7.77
CA ASN A 3 -49.69 13.02 6.39
C ASN A 3 -48.34 13.74 6.27
N ASN A 4 -48.07 14.70 7.14
CA ASN A 4 -46.82 15.46 7.10
C ASN A 4 -45.62 14.60 7.54
N LEU A 5 -45.81 13.70 8.51
CA LEU A 5 -44.73 12.84 9.02
C LEU A 5 -44.26 11.80 7.98
N LYS A 6 -45.19 11.29 7.14
CA LYS A 6 -44.87 10.39 6.01
C LYS A 6 -44.15 11.13 4.87
N GLN A 7 -44.46 12.41 4.65
CA GLN A 7 -43.74 13.25 3.68
C GLN A 7 -42.33 13.59 4.15
N PHE A 8 -42.14 13.87 5.45
CA PHE A 8 -40.81 14.05 6.04
C PHE A 8 -39.95 12.78 5.96
N GLY A 9 -40.53 11.61 6.20
CA GLY A 9 -39.83 10.33 6.02
C GLY A 9 -39.40 10.07 4.57
N ARG A 10 -40.24 10.43 3.59
CA ARG A 10 -39.88 10.37 2.16
C ARG A 10 -38.79 11.36 1.78
N LEU A 11 -38.82 12.58 2.32
CA LEU A 11 -37.77 13.60 2.10
C LEU A 11 -36.42 13.17 2.67
N ILE A 12 -36.41 12.58 3.86
CA ILE A 12 -35.18 12.02 4.48
C ILE A 12 -34.62 10.86 3.65
N LEU A 13 -35.49 10.01 3.10
CA LEU A 13 -35.07 8.87 2.27
C LEU A 13 -34.50 9.33 0.91
N ILE A 14 -35.05 10.39 0.31
CA ILE A 14 -34.51 11.02 -0.92
C ILE A 14 -33.16 11.71 -0.64
N LEU A 15 -33.02 12.38 0.50
CA LEU A 15 -31.76 13.02 0.91
C LEU A 15 -30.64 11.98 1.14
N LEU A 16 -30.99 10.80 1.68
CA LEU A 16 -30.06 9.68 1.86
C LEU A 16 -29.61 9.06 0.54
N ILE A 17 -30.48 8.98 -0.48
CA ILE A 17 -30.14 8.47 -1.81
C ILE A 17 -29.20 9.43 -2.57
N LEU A 18 -29.31 10.73 -2.35
CA LEU A 18 -28.44 11.75 -2.99
C LEU A 18 -26.98 11.71 -2.47
N ILE A 19 -26.77 11.19 -1.25
CA ILE A 19 -25.43 11.08 -0.63
C ILE A 19 -24.73 9.77 -1.04
N ILE A 20 -25.46 8.77 -1.55
CA ILE A 20 -24.95 7.43 -1.89
C ILE A 20 -24.54 7.30 -3.38
N LEU A 21 -24.54 8.39 -4.16
CA LEU A 21 -23.92 8.40 -5.49
C LEU A 21 -22.48 8.95 -5.41
N PRO A 22 -21.45 8.11 -5.17
CA PRO A 22 -20.10 8.51 -5.50
C PRO A 22 -20.00 8.56 -7.03
N THR A 23 -19.73 9.76 -7.51
CA THR A 23 -19.35 10.13 -8.88
C THR A 23 -18.40 9.09 -9.50
N THR A 24 -18.94 8.19 -10.30
CA THR A 24 -18.17 7.30 -11.19
C THR A 24 -17.79 8.06 -12.46
N THR A 25 -16.93 9.07 -12.36
CA THR A 25 -16.31 9.69 -13.54
C THR A 25 -14.97 10.31 -13.17
N TYR A 26 -13.92 9.48 -13.09
CA TYR A 26 -12.56 9.92 -13.39
C TYR A 26 -11.87 8.81 -14.19
N PHE A 27 -12.29 8.67 -15.45
CA PHE A 27 -11.48 8.09 -16.50
C PHE A 27 -11.05 9.26 -17.39
N VAL A 28 -9.80 9.70 -17.25
CA VAL A 28 -9.12 10.54 -18.24
C VAL A 28 -7.74 9.95 -18.46
N MET A 29 -7.56 9.49 -19.69
CA MET A 29 -6.32 9.03 -20.30
C MET A 29 -5.56 10.27 -20.79
N GLU A 30 -4.28 10.40 -20.41
CA GLU A 30 -3.36 11.26 -21.15
C GLU A 30 -2.08 10.47 -21.45
N SER A 31 -2.05 9.98 -22.70
CA SER A 31 -0.85 9.48 -23.37
C SER A 31 -0.20 10.65 -24.07
N SER A 32 0.87 11.19 -23.50
CA SER A 32 1.75 12.14 -24.18
C SER A 32 3.19 11.65 -24.02
N GLY A 33 3.64 10.95 -25.06
CA GLY A 33 5.03 10.55 -25.25
C GLY A 33 5.88 11.75 -25.63
N ASN A 34 6.90 12.02 -24.83
CA ASN A 34 8.07 12.78 -25.24
C ASN A 34 9.31 12.03 -24.72
N SER A 35 9.86 11.17 -25.58
CA SER A 35 11.10 10.44 -25.35
C SER A 35 12.28 11.41 -25.44
N ILE A 36 12.73 11.92 -24.30
CA ILE A 36 14.11 12.42 -24.17
C ILE A 36 14.92 11.26 -23.59
N ILE A 37 15.75 10.66 -24.44
CA ILE A 37 16.63 9.55 -24.09
C ILE A 37 17.75 10.11 -23.20
N SER A 38 17.45 10.25 -21.91
CA SER A 38 18.44 10.07 -20.86
C SER A 38 18.46 8.56 -20.54
N PRO A 39 19.59 7.95 -20.16
CA PRO A 39 19.58 6.60 -19.58
C PRO A 39 18.95 6.69 -18.18
N SER A 40 17.65 7.02 -18.14
CA SER A 40 16.83 7.05 -16.96
C SER A 40 16.48 5.61 -16.65
N LYS A 41 16.94 5.16 -15.48
CA LYS A 41 16.52 3.93 -14.82
C LYS A 41 15.05 3.66 -15.12
N GLU A 42 14.76 2.56 -15.81
CA GLU A 42 13.42 2.20 -16.27
C GLU A 42 12.44 2.27 -15.10
N LYS A 43 11.40 3.11 -15.23
CA LYS A 43 10.44 3.36 -14.15
C LYS A 43 9.56 2.13 -13.98
N VAL A 44 9.48 1.61 -12.76
CA VAL A 44 8.63 0.46 -12.45
C VAL A 44 7.17 0.89 -12.53
N VAL A 45 6.44 0.27 -13.46
CA VAL A 45 5.00 0.47 -13.69
C VAL A 45 4.23 -0.34 -12.64
N TYR A 46 3.97 0.30 -11.50
CA TYR A 46 3.18 -0.24 -10.40
C TYR A 46 2.58 0.91 -9.58
N ASP A 47 1.26 0.94 -9.48
CA ASP A 47 0.54 2.00 -8.77
C ASP A 47 0.33 1.63 -7.31
N LEU A 48 0.83 2.47 -6.42
CA LEU A 48 0.62 2.30 -4.99
C LEU A 48 -0.77 2.79 -4.57
N PRO A 49 -1.43 2.08 -3.63
CA PRO A 49 -2.71 2.49 -3.08
C PRO A 49 -2.57 3.77 -2.25
N TYR A 50 -3.65 4.55 -2.19
CA TYR A 50 -3.70 5.78 -1.41
C TYR A 50 -3.48 5.51 0.10
N PRO A 51 -2.65 6.31 0.80
CA PRO A 51 -2.24 6.02 2.17
C PRO A 51 -3.37 6.18 3.21
N GLY A 52 -4.37 7.02 2.91
CA GLY A 52 -5.43 7.39 3.84
C GLY A 52 -4.89 8.21 5.01
N ILE A 53 -5.30 7.87 6.24
CA ILE A 53 -4.87 8.55 7.47
C ILE A 53 -3.37 8.30 7.72
N LEU A 54 -2.61 9.38 7.84
CA LEU A 54 -1.18 9.39 8.12
C LEU A 54 -0.89 9.25 9.63
N PRO A 55 0.33 8.81 10.01
CA PRO A 55 0.74 8.66 11.41
C PRO A 55 0.75 9.94 12.25
N ASP A 56 0.71 11.11 11.62
CA ASP A 56 0.68 12.42 12.29
C ASP A 56 -0.73 12.87 12.70
N HIS A 57 -1.77 12.14 12.30
CA HIS A 57 -3.15 12.46 12.63
C HIS A 57 -3.60 11.77 13.93
N PRO A 58 -4.36 12.44 14.83
CA PRO A 58 -4.80 11.85 16.09
C PRO A 58 -5.62 10.57 15.90
N LEU A 59 -6.46 10.48 14.87
CA LEU A 59 -7.26 9.27 14.58
C LEU A 59 -6.46 8.10 13.97
N TYR A 60 -5.13 8.20 13.83
CA TYR A 60 -4.31 7.11 13.30
C TYR A 60 -4.37 5.84 14.17
N PHE A 61 -4.62 5.95 15.48
CA PHE A 61 -4.77 4.79 16.35
C PHE A 61 -5.94 3.89 15.93
N LEU A 62 -7.06 4.48 15.47
CA LEU A 62 -8.23 3.71 15.00
C LEU A 62 -7.87 2.84 13.79
N LYS A 63 -7.04 3.38 12.88
CA LYS A 63 -6.52 2.63 11.75
C LYS A 63 -5.68 1.44 12.21
N ILE A 64 -4.77 1.64 13.16
CA ILE A 64 -3.93 0.57 13.71
C ILE A 64 -4.80 -0.53 14.33
N ILE A 65 -5.81 -0.17 15.12
CA ILE A 65 -6.74 -1.12 15.74
C ILE A 65 -7.45 -1.93 14.66
N ARG A 66 -8.06 -1.27 13.67
CA ARG A 66 -8.73 -1.94 12.56
C ARG A 66 -7.80 -2.91 11.85
N ASP A 67 -6.59 -2.47 11.51
CA ASP A 67 -5.63 -3.29 10.75
C ASP A 67 -5.23 -4.55 11.55
N ARG A 68 -5.05 -4.42 12.88
CA ARG A 68 -4.75 -5.53 13.80
C ARG A 68 -5.93 -6.49 13.96
N VAL A 69 -7.15 -5.97 14.11
CA VAL A 69 -8.37 -6.80 14.18
C VAL A 69 -8.51 -7.61 12.90
N ASN A 70 -8.35 -6.97 11.74
CA ASN A 70 -8.44 -7.66 10.46
C ASN A 70 -7.32 -8.70 10.27
N GLU A 71 -6.07 -8.39 10.65
CA GLU A 71 -4.95 -9.35 10.65
C GLU A 71 -5.23 -10.59 11.51
N PHE A 72 -5.85 -10.40 12.69
CA PHE A 72 -6.21 -11.48 13.60
C PHE A 72 -7.36 -12.36 13.07
N LEU A 73 -8.34 -11.77 12.38
CA LEU A 73 -9.51 -12.49 11.88
C LEU A 73 -9.19 -13.34 10.64
N ILE A 74 -8.19 -12.98 9.84
CA ILE A 74 -7.85 -13.74 8.64
C ILE A 74 -7.08 -15.01 9.03
N ARG A 75 -7.69 -16.16 8.78
CA ARG A 75 -7.08 -17.48 9.04
C ARG A 75 -6.38 -18.07 7.82
N ASP A 76 -6.88 -17.78 6.63
CA ASP A 76 -6.31 -18.25 5.36
C ASP A 76 -4.96 -17.56 5.06
N ASP A 77 -3.93 -18.36 4.80
CA ASP A 77 -2.56 -17.85 4.64
C ASP A 77 -2.39 -17.04 3.34
N LEU A 78 -3.05 -17.43 2.23
CA LEU A 78 -3.02 -16.69 0.97
C LEU A 78 -3.70 -15.32 1.09
N LYS A 79 -4.89 -15.28 1.69
CA LYS A 79 -5.63 -14.04 1.97
C LYS A 79 -4.87 -13.14 2.93
N LYS A 80 -4.15 -13.72 3.90
CA LYS A 80 -3.29 -12.96 4.81
C LYS A 80 -2.10 -12.35 4.06
N ALA A 81 -1.47 -13.09 3.15
CA ALA A 81 -0.41 -12.56 2.29
C ALA A 81 -0.89 -11.39 1.42
N GLN A 82 -2.06 -11.50 0.78
CA GLN A 82 -2.69 -10.40 0.03
C GLN A 82 -2.95 -9.18 0.91
N THR A 83 -3.41 -9.40 2.14
CA THR A 83 -3.66 -8.31 3.09
C THR A 83 -2.38 -7.61 3.51
N TYR A 84 -1.30 -8.36 3.75
CA TYR A 84 0.01 -7.81 4.07
C TYR A 84 0.61 -7.01 2.92
N LEU A 85 0.41 -7.41 1.67
CA LEU A 85 0.77 -6.59 0.51
C LEU A 85 0.09 -5.22 0.58
N VAL A 86 -1.24 -5.21 0.74
CA VAL A 86 -2.02 -3.95 0.85
C VAL A 86 -1.56 -3.08 2.02
N TYR A 87 -1.23 -3.68 3.17
CA TYR A 87 -0.71 -2.93 4.32
C TYR A 87 0.69 -2.37 4.06
N SER A 88 1.56 -3.14 3.40
CA SER A 88 2.88 -2.68 3.01
C SER A 88 2.78 -1.49 2.05
N ASP A 89 2.06 -1.64 0.95
CA ASP A 89 2.00 -0.61 -0.10
C ASP A 89 1.39 0.70 0.43
N LYS A 90 0.35 0.60 1.27
CA LYS A 90 -0.23 1.79 1.93
C LYS A 90 0.79 2.50 2.82
N ARG A 91 1.66 1.76 3.50
CA ARG A 91 2.71 2.33 4.35
C ARG A 91 3.84 2.94 3.54
N VAL A 92 4.16 2.39 2.36
CA VAL A 92 5.10 3.01 1.41
C VAL A 92 4.53 4.33 0.89
N SER A 93 3.25 4.38 0.53
CA SER A 93 2.56 5.64 0.18
C SER A 93 2.54 6.66 1.32
N MET A 94 2.40 6.21 2.58
CA MET A 94 2.51 7.11 3.74
C MET A 94 3.92 7.67 3.86
N ALA A 95 4.93 6.84 3.65
CA ALA A 95 6.32 7.28 3.68
C ALA A 95 6.59 8.38 2.66
N LEU A 96 6.11 8.22 1.43
CA LEU A 96 6.18 9.26 0.39
C LEU A 96 5.48 10.55 0.83
N ALA A 97 4.25 10.45 1.36
CA ALA A 97 3.50 11.62 1.81
C ALA A 97 4.18 12.35 2.99
N LEU A 98 4.81 11.62 3.90
CA LEU A 98 5.54 12.18 5.04
C LEU A 98 6.88 12.80 4.61
N ALA A 99 7.60 12.15 3.69
CA ALA A 99 8.86 12.65 3.13
C ALA A 99 8.63 13.99 2.41
N LYS A 100 7.56 14.10 1.61
CA LYS A 100 7.14 15.37 0.97
C LYS A 100 6.86 16.49 1.97
N LYS A 101 6.51 16.16 3.22
CA LYS A 101 6.29 17.12 4.32
C LYS A 101 7.56 17.37 5.16
N GLY A 102 8.72 16.87 4.74
CA GLY A 102 9.98 16.95 5.49
C GLY A 102 10.05 16.08 6.75
N LYS A 103 9.04 15.22 7.00
CA LYS A 103 8.98 14.35 8.18
C LYS A 103 9.78 13.06 7.95
N ASN A 104 11.08 13.19 7.68
CA ASN A 104 11.94 12.10 7.18
C ASN A 104 11.98 10.88 8.12
N GLN A 105 12.16 11.10 9.43
CA GLN A 105 12.17 10.00 10.39
C GLN A 105 10.84 9.24 10.43
N ALA A 106 9.71 9.95 10.37
CA ALA A 106 8.39 9.33 10.33
C ALA A 106 8.16 8.59 9.01
N ALA A 107 8.68 9.12 7.90
CA ALA A 107 8.63 8.48 6.59
C ALA A 107 9.37 7.13 6.60
N ILE A 108 10.63 7.12 7.05
CA ILE A 108 11.46 5.90 7.15
C ILE A 108 10.82 4.89 8.10
N SER A 109 10.32 5.34 9.26
CA SER A 109 9.61 4.46 10.20
C SER A 109 8.36 3.83 9.58
N SER A 110 7.62 4.58 8.76
CA SER A 110 6.42 4.10 8.08
C SER A 110 6.77 3.08 7.00
N PHE A 111 7.78 3.38 6.18
CA PHE A 111 8.29 2.48 5.15
C PHE A 111 8.79 1.17 5.78
N SER A 112 9.67 1.24 6.77
CA SER A 112 10.21 0.08 7.47
C SER A 112 9.11 -0.83 8.04
N LYS A 113 8.05 -0.25 8.60
CA LYS A 113 6.87 -1.02 9.05
C LYS A 113 6.14 -1.69 7.88
N GLY A 114 6.09 -1.06 6.71
CA GLY A 114 5.54 -1.65 5.49
C GLY A 114 6.34 -2.86 5.03
N GLU A 115 7.65 -2.71 4.89
CA GLU A 115 8.57 -3.79 4.51
C GLU A 115 8.50 -4.98 5.48
N LYS A 116 8.31 -4.74 6.79
CA LYS A 116 8.07 -5.82 7.78
C LYS A 116 6.77 -6.59 7.56
N TYR A 117 5.74 -5.99 6.97
CA TYR A 117 4.55 -6.74 6.54
C TYR A 117 4.85 -7.53 5.27
N PHE A 118 5.56 -6.91 4.32
CA PHE A 118 5.95 -7.53 3.06
C PHE A 118 6.86 -8.75 3.27
N GLU A 119 7.81 -8.68 4.20
CA GLU A 119 8.72 -9.76 4.59
C GLU A 119 7.99 -11.03 5.07
N LYS A 120 6.78 -10.90 5.60
CA LYS A 120 6.01 -12.08 6.06
C LYS A 120 5.38 -12.86 4.90
N ILE A 121 5.27 -12.26 3.71
CA ILE A 121 4.53 -12.82 2.57
C ILE A 121 5.15 -14.14 2.07
N PRO A 122 6.46 -14.25 1.80
CA PRO A 122 7.04 -15.49 1.25
C PRO A 122 6.78 -16.72 2.14
N ALA A 123 6.90 -16.57 3.46
CA ALA A 123 6.63 -17.65 4.41
C ALA A 123 5.17 -18.09 4.40
N LEU A 124 4.22 -17.14 4.33
CA LEU A 124 2.80 -17.44 4.22
C LEU A 124 2.47 -18.17 2.92
N LEU A 125 3.06 -17.79 1.80
CA LEU A 125 2.82 -18.44 0.51
C LEU A 125 3.38 -19.87 0.48
N LYS A 126 4.56 -20.10 1.06
CA LYS A 126 5.11 -21.46 1.25
C LYS A 126 4.17 -22.32 2.09
N LYS A 127 3.64 -21.78 3.19
CA LYS A 127 2.69 -22.48 4.05
C LYS A 127 1.35 -22.78 3.36
N SER A 128 0.81 -21.81 2.62
CA SER A 128 -0.41 -21.95 1.82
C SER A 128 -0.27 -23.04 0.77
N LYS A 129 0.88 -23.09 0.07
CA LYS A 129 1.20 -24.16 -0.87
C LYS A 129 1.22 -25.54 -0.20
N ASN A 130 1.84 -25.66 0.97
CA ASN A 130 1.89 -26.92 1.72
C ASN A 130 0.48 -27.39 2.18
N GLN A 131 -0.48 -26.47 2.27
CA GLN A 131 -1.89 -26.76 2.56
C GLN A 131 -2.72 -27.04 1.30
N GLY A 132 -2.10 -27.08 0.11
CA GLY A 132 -2.78 -27.30 -1.17
C GLY A 132 -3.40 -26.05 -1.79
N ASN A 133 -3.24 -24.86 -1.19
CA ASN A 133 -3.75 -23.60 -1.71
C ASN A 133 -2.60 -22.78 -2.34
N GLN A 134 -2.24 -23.11 -3.58
CA GLN A 134 -1.17 -22.42 -4.30
C GLN A 134 -1.59 -21.02 -4.75
N ALA A 135 -0.69 -20.05 -4.58
CA ALA A 135 -0.90 -18.69 -5.05
C ALA A 135 -0.95 -18.64 -6.59
N PRO A 136 -1.86 -17.86 -7.20
CA PRO A 136 -1.86 -17.63 -8.64
C PRO A 136 -0.55 -16.98 -9.10
N SER A 137 -0.02 -17.36 -10.26
CA SER A 137 1.19 -16.76 -10.84
C SER A 137 1.07 -15.25 -11.02
N SER A 138 -0.13 -14.75 -11.35
CA SER A 138 -0.41 -13.30 -11.44
C SER A 138 -0.16 -12.58 -10.13
N PHE A 139 -0.44 -13.21 -8.98
CA PHE A 139 -0.16 -12.62 -7.68
C PHE A 139 1.35 -12.58 -7.39
N LEU A 140 2.11 -13.59 -7.82
CA LEU A 140 3.57 -13.59 -7.67
C LEU A 140 4.22 -12.48 -8.50
N GLU A 141 3.75 -12.25 -9.73
CA GLU A 141 4.21 -11.13 -10.55
C GLU A 141 3.89 -9.77 -9.92
N VAL A 142 2.69 -9.63 -9.34
CA VAL A 142 2.33 -8.43 -8.57
C VAL A 142 3.29 -8.20 -7.40
N LEU A 143 3.71 -9.24 -6.68
CA LEU A 143 4.69 -9.10 -5.59
C LEU A 143 6.06 -8.66 -6.09
N LYS A 144 6.53 -9.20 -7.22
CA LYS A 144 7.81 -8.78 -7.83
C LYS A 144 7.76 -7.32 -8.25
N LEU A 145 6.67 -6.90 -8.89
CA LEU A 145 6.46 -5.50 -9.28
C LEU A 145 6.39 -4.56 -8.07
N ALA A 146 5.65 -4.95 -7.02
CA ALA A 146 5.55 -4.18 -5.79
C ALA A 146 6.91 -4.03 -5.10
N ASN A 147 7.68 -5.12 -4.96
CA ASN A 147 9.03 -5.08 -4.39
C ASN A 147 9.97 -4.17 -5.20
N ALA A 148 9.95 -4.29 -6.54
CA ALA A 148 10.74 -3.43 -7.41
C ALA A 148 10.33 -1.95 -7.28
N LYS A 149 9.03 -1.67 -7.11
CA LYS A 149 8.54 -0.31 -6.86
C LYS A 149 9.00 0.24 -5.52
N HIS A 150 8.98 -0.57 -4.47
CA HIS A 150 9.50 -0.20 -3.16
C HIS A 150 11.00 0.11 -3.26
N GLN A 151 11.76 -0.71 -3.99
CA GLN A 151 13.19 -0.49 -4.25
C GLN A 151 13.46 0.83 -4.99
N GLU A 152 12.66 1.15 -6.00
CA GLU A 152 12.70 2.43 -6.73
C GLU A 152 12.54 3.60 -5.75
N ILE A 153 11.49 3.55 -4.92
CA ILE A 153 11.19 4.61 -3.96
C ILE A 153 12.29 4.75 -2.91
N ILE A 154 12.83 3.65 -2.38
CA ILE A 154 13.98 3.72 -1.45
C ILE A 154 15.14 4.45 -2.11
N GLY A 155 15.42 4.16 -3.38
CA GLY A 155 16.42 4.87 -4.17
C GLY A 155 16.14 6.36 -4.36
N GLU A 156 14.88 6.76 -4.53
CA GLU A 156 14.47 8.17 -4.56
C GLU A 156 14.68 8.85 -3.20
N LEU A 157 14.33 8.18 -2.10
CA LEU A 157 14.51 8.72 -0.75
C LEU A 157 15.99 8.90 -0.40
N ILE A 158 16.85 7.95 -0.79
CA ILE A 158 18.32 8.06 -0.65
C ILE A 158 18.86 9.33 -1.33
N LYS A 159 18.32 9.69 -2.50
CA LYS A 159 18.76 10.86 -3.27
C LYS A 159 18.23 12.19 -2.71
N THR A 160 17.08 12.17 -2.05
CA THR A 160 16.33 13.38 -1.68
C THR A 160 16.39 13.71 -0.19
N MET A 161 16.62 12.73 0.67
CA MET A 161 16.72 12.94 2.12
C MET A 161 18.11 13.39 2.55
N PRO A 162 18.23 14.11 3.68
CA PRO A 162 19.52 14.49 4.27
C PRO A 162 20.40 13.27 4.61
N GLU A 163 21.72 13.46 4.57
CA GLU A 163 22.72 12.39 4.78
C GLU A 163 22.59 11.67 6.13
N GLY A 164 22.06 12.33 7.16
CA GLY A 164 21.84 11.72 8.48
C GLY A 164 20.91 10.50 8.48
N PHE A 165 20.17 10.25 7.40
CA PHE A 165 19.24 9.13 7.27
C PHE A 165 19.78 7.95 6.42
N GLN A 166 20.97 8.09 5.81
CA GLN A 166 21.48 7.13 4.83
C GLN A 166 21.63 5.72 5.40
N ASN A 167 22.09 5.58 6.65
CA ASN A 167 22.21 4.27 7.30
C ASN A 167 20.86 3.56 7.42
N GLN A 168 19.79 4.26 7.80
CA GLN A 168 18.46 3.67 7.92
C GLN A 168 17.85 3.33 6.55
N LEU A 169 18.12 4.14 5.53
CA LEU A 169 17.68 3.87 4.16
C LEU A 169 18.43 2.70 3.53
N ASN A 170 19.72 2.54 3.81
CA ASN A 170 20.52 1.39 3.38
C ASN A 170 20.02 0.09 4.03
N GLN A 171 19.73 0.11 5.34
CA GLN A 171 19.10 -1.04 6.03
C GLN A 171 17.74 -1.39 5.42
N LEU A 172 16.96 -0.38 5.04
CA LEU A 172 15.67 -0.56 4.39
C LEU A 172 15.83 -1.19 3.00
N LEU A 173 16.84 -0.76 2.23
CA LEU A 173 17.19 -1.34 0.94
C LEU A 173 17.64 -2.79 1.06
N GLU A 174 18.48 -3.09 2.06
CA GLU A 174 18.94 -4.46 2.35
C GLU A 174 17.76 -5.39 2.66
N LEU A 175 16.79 -4.94 3.47
CA LEU A 175 15.57 -5.69 3.75
C LEU A 175 14.77 -5.94 2.47
N ASN A 176 14.56 -4.91 1.64
CA ASN A 176 13.84 -5.05 0.38
C ASN A 176 14.53 -6.06 -0.58
N LEU A 177 15.86 -6.02 -0.68
CA LEU A 177 16.66 -6.95 -1.48
C LEU A 177 16.63 -8.38 -0.92
N LYS A 178 16.61 -8.54 0.39
CA LYS A 178 16.43 -9.85 1.03
C LYS A 178 15.06 -10.44 0.63
N ILE A 179 14.00 -9.65 0.71
CA ILE A 179 12.66 -10.11 0.34
C ILE A 179 12.58 -10.44 -1.16
N LYS A 180 13.22 -9.65 -2.02
CA LYS A 180 13.32 -9.95 -3.46
C LYS A 180 13.87 -11.36 -3.70
N LYS A 181 14.99 -11.71 -3.04
CA LYS A 181 15.57 -13.05 -3.13
C LYS A 181 14.61 -14.12 -2.64
N GLU A 182 13.89 -13.88 -1.56
CA GLU A 182 12.89 -14.84 -1.06
C GLU A 182 11.72 -15.04 -2.03
N LEU A 183 11.27 -13.99 -2.71
CA LEU A 183 10.24 -14.08 -3.76
C LEU A 183 10.73 -14.90 -4.96
N GLU A 184 12.00 -14.80 -5.33
CA GLU A 184 12.60 -15.58 -6.42
C GLU A 184 12.65 -17.08 -6.10
N THR A 185 12.60 -17.47 -4.81
CA THR A 185 12.48 -18.88 -4.40
C THR A 185 11.06 -19.42 -4.44
N LEU A 186 10.07 -18.57 -4.72
CA LEU A 186 8.68 -19.02 -4.81
C LEU A 186 8.44 -19.70 -6.18
N PRO A 187 7.68 -20.80 -6.19
CA PRO A 187 7.42 -21.61 -7.37
C PRO A 187 6.48 -20.93 -8.37
#